data_AF-A0A975SHT7-F1
#
_entry.id   AF-A0A975SHT7-F1
#
_cell.length_a   1.000
_cell.length_b   1.000
_cell.length_c   1.000
_cell.angle_alpha   90.00
_cell.angle_beta   90.00
_cell.angle_gamma   90.00
#
_symmetry.space_group_name_H-M   'P 1'
#
loop_
_entity.id
_entity.type
_entity.pdbx_description
1 polymer ?
#
loop_
_entity_poly.entity_id
_entity_poly.type
_entity_poly.pdbx_seq_one_letter_code
_entity_poly.pdbx_strand_id
1 'polypeptide(L)'
;MSIIATTNLTKRYGSVVAVDDVSLSLEPGKIHGLLGRNGAGKTTLMQLLTGQDFASSGTISVFGESPVENNRVLQQLCFIKESQKYPEDFRVKHVFQNAPLFFAGWDAAFADSLVADFRLPLGRRIKKLSRGQLSALGVIVGLASRAPLTFFDEPYLGLDAVARQLFYDRLLEDFAEHPRTVILSTHLIDEVQNLLEHVIVIDQGRILVDSDADELRGSATTVAGTARAVDEFTTGRTVLSRQALVAVLRVLVLLLRGSGDRHGVPALACHGPDRALDRGDAPIARRCHADHGHQRLARGRYLVRRRWCLRGGRLVAGDHRCRCGLRVSRTPSRHARQLTLAARATLPAQPG
;
A
#
# COMPACT_ATOMS: atom_id res chain seq x y z
N MET A 1 -0.33 -21.78 -7.74
CA MET A 1 0.43 -21.57 -8.99
C MET A 1 0.60 -20.08 -9.15
N SER A 2 1.80 -19.61 -9.48
CA SER A 2 2.07 -18.19 -9.70
C SER A 2 1.63 -17.75 -11.11
N ILE A 3 1.10 -16.53 -11.21
CA ILE A 3 0.75 -15.90 -12.49
C ILE A 3 1.96 -15.21 -13.12
N ILE A 4 2.89 -14.73 -12.29
CA ILE A 4 4.18 -14.16 -12.69
C ILE A 4 5.26 -14.84 -11.87
N ALA A 5 6.34 -15.25 -12.54
CA ALA A 5 7.57 -15.69 -11.90
C ALA A 5 8.78 -15.09 -12.62
N THR A 6 9.76 -14.60 -11.87
CA THR A 6 11.05 -14.16 -12.38
C THR A 6 12.17 -14.85 -11.62
N THR A 7 13.27 -15.15 -12.32
CA THR A 7 14.47 -15.76 -11.73
C THR A 7 15.69 -14.99 -12.18
N ASN A 8 16.41 -14.40 -11.22
CA ASN A 8 17.63 -13.61 -11.41
C ASN A 8 17.50 -12.54 -12.53
N LEU A 9 16.32 -11.92 -12.62
CA LEU A 9 15.99 -11.01 -13.71
C LEU A 9 16.84 -9.74 -13.62
N THR A 10 17.55 -9.41 -14.69
CA THR A 10 18.40 -8.21 -14.76
C THR A 10 18.17 -7.46 -16.06
N LYS A 11 18.14 -6.13 -15.99
CA LYS A 11 18.09 -5.22 -17.13
C LYS A 11 19.11 -4.10 -16.99
N ARG A 12 19.99 -3.99 -17.98
CA ARG A 12 21.00 -2.93 -18.11
C ARG A 12 20.73 -2.09 -19.35
N TYR A 13 20.86 -0.77 -19.20
CA TYR A 13 20.88 0.21 -20.28
C TYR A 13 22.26 0.87 -20.29
N GLY A 14 23.15 0.38 -21.15
CA GLY A 14 24.56 0.81 -21.13
C GLY A 14 25.17 0.55 -19.75
N SER A 15 25.58 1.62 -19.05
CA SER A 15 26.15 1.54 -17.69
C SER A 15 25.11 1.52 -16.57
N VAL A 16 23.84 1.80 -16.86
CA VAL A 16 22.78 1.89 -15.83
C VAL A 16 22.10 0.54 -15.65
N VAL A 17 22.07 0.02 -14.43
CA VAL A 17 21.31 -1.18 -14.06
C VAL A 17 19.94 -0.74 -13.54
N ALA A 18 18.89 -1.02 -14.31
CA ALA A 18 17.53 -0.60 -13.97
C ALA A 18 16.76 -1.66 -13.17
N VAL A 19 17.09 -2.94 -13.39
CA VAL A 19 16.60 -4.09 -12.63
C VAL A 19 17.82 -4.98 -12.39
N ASP A 20 18.05 -5.41 -11.14
CA ASP A 20 19.26 -6.08 -10.72
C ASP A 20 18.91 -7.33 -9.88
N ASP A 21 19.08 -8.50 -10.47
CA ASP A 21 18.89 -9.80 -9.83
C ASP A 21 17.53 -10.01 -9.14
N VAL A 22 16.44 -9.63 -9.83
CA VAL A 22 15.08 -9.72 -9.29
C VAL A 22 14.50 -11.13 -9.47
N SER A 23 14.27 -11.80 -8.34
CA SER A 23 13.48 -13.04 -8.28
C SER A 23 12.19 -12.78 -7.52
N LEU A 24 11.06 -13.08 -8.15
CA LEU A 24 9.72 -12.71 -7.68
C LEU A 24 8.72 -13.80 -8.08
N SER A 25 7.72 -14.07 -7.23
CA SER A 25 6.61 -14.97 -7.55
C SER A 25 5.29 -14.37 -7.09
N LEU A 26 4.40 -14.04 -8.03
CA LEU A 26 3.10 -13.43 -7.72
C LEU A 26 1.97 -14.43 -7.92
N GLU A 27 1.04 -14.45 -6.97
CA GLU A 27 -0.16 -15.25 -7.05
C GLU A 27 -1.25 -14.58 -7.88
N PRO A 28 -2.08 -15.35 -8.60
CA PRO A 28 -3.24 -14.81 -9.31
C PRO A 28 -4.32 -14.31 -8.35
N GLY A 29 -5.19 -13.44 -8.84
CA GLY A 29 -6.42 -13.04 -8.15
C GLY A 29 -6.20 -12.11 -6.95
N LYS A 30 -5.07 -11.38 -6.94
CA LYS A 30 -4.72 -10.40 -5.92
C LYS A 30 -4.45 -9.03 -6.53
N ILE A 31 -4.65 -7.98 -5.75
CA ILE A 31 -4.10 -6.65 -6.04
C ILE A 31 -2.71 -6.53 -5.41
N HIS A 32 -1.70 -6.57 -6.27
CA HIS A 32 -0.29 -6.42 -5.94
C HIS A 32 0.14 -4.95 -6.04
N GLY A 33 0.83 -4.44 -5.02
CA GLY A 33 1.41 -3.11 -5.04
C GLY A 33 2.90 -3.15 -5.31
N LEU A 34 3.33 -2.51 -6.40
CA LEU A 34 4.75 -2.31 -6.71
C LEU A 34 5.17 -0.91 -6.24
N LEU A 35 5.85 -0.86 -5.10
CA LEU A 35 6.18 0.37 -4.39
C LEU A 35 7.64 0.71 -4.54
N GLY A 36 7.95 2.00 -4.66
CA GLY A 36 9.33 2.46 -4.80
C GLY A 36 9.39 3.92 -5.22
N ARG A 37 10.56 4.55 -4.98
CA ARG A 37 10.80 5.92 -5.41
C ARG A 37 10.82 6.03 -6.95
N ASN A 38 10.76 7.25 -7.45
CA ASN A 38 10.99 7.49 -8.88
C ASN A 38 12.41 7.05 -9.23
N GLY A 39 12.57 6.32 -10.34
CA GLY A 39 13.85 5.74 -10.73
C GLY A 39 14.25 4.44 -10.02
N ALA A 40 13.39 3.87 -9.16
CA ALA A 40 13.69 2.61 -8.48
C ALA A 40 13.67 1.36 -9.38
N GLY A 41 13.19 1.46 -10.62
CA GLY A 41 13.07 0.34 -11.56
C GLY A 41 11.65 -0.20 -11.77
N LYS A 42 10.61 0.41 -11.16
CA LYS A 42 9.20 -0.04 -11.27
C LYS A 42 8.72 -0.19 -12.71
N THR A 43 8.80 0.89 -13.48
CA THR A 43 8.37 0.93 -14.88
C THR A 43 9.16 -0.06 -15.73
N THR A 44 10.47 -0.14 -15.54
CA THR A 44 11.32 -1.12 -16.26
C THR A 44 10.91 -2.55 -15.96
N LEU A 45 10.69 -2.90 -14.69
CA LEU A 45 10.21 -4.24 -14.31
C LEU A 45 8.89 -4.56 -15.00
N MET A 46 7.91 -3.64 -14.97
CA MET A 46 6.63 -3.85 -15.66
C MET A 46 6.76 -3.95 -17.17
N GLN A 47 7.67 -3.20 -17.80
CA GLN A 47 7.95 -3.33 -19.24
C GLN A 47 8.52 -4.70 -19.60
N LEU A 48 9.38 -5.26 -18.76
CA LEU A 48 9.91 -6.62 -18.94
C LEU A 48 8.80 -7.66 -18.78
N LEU A 49 7.97 -7.54 -17.73
CA LEU A 49 6.86 -8.46 -17.47
C LEU A 49 5.78 -8.41 -18.56
N THR A 50 5.63 -7.27 -19.24
CA THR A 50 4.66 -7.08 -20.33
C THR A 50 5.25 -7.33 -21.72
N GLY A 51 6.51 -7.78 -21.80
CA GLY A 51 7.19 -8.07 -23.08
C GLY A 51 7.48 -6.84 -23.95
N GLN A 52 7.40 -5.62 -23.40
CA GLN A 52 7.73 -4.38 -24.11
C GLN A 52 9.23 -4.10 -24.17
N ASP A 53 10.03 -4.82 -23.39
CA ASP A 53 11.49 -4.74 -23.41
C ASP A 53 12.08 -6.13 -23.08
N PHE A 54 13.34 -6.33 -23.44
CA PHE A 54 14.05 -7.60 -23.27
C PHE A 54 14.94 -7.56 -22.03
N ALA A 55 14.95 -8.64 -21.26
CA ALA A 55 15.89 -8.81 -20.17
C ALA A 55 17.34 -8.86 -20.70
N SER A 56 18.29 -8.34 -19.93
CA SER A 56 19.72 -8.54 -20.20
C SER A 56 20.18 -9.94 -19.76
N SER A 57 19.59 -10.46 -18.68
CA SER A 57 19.78 -11.84 -18.20
C SER A 57 18.64 -12.25 -17.28
N GLY A 58 18.58 -13.55 -16.93
CA GLY A 58 17.52 -14.13 -16.12
C GLY A 58 16.32 -14.57 -16.95
N THR A 59 15.27 -15.05 -16.28
CA THR A 59 14.07 -15.58 -16.94
C THR A 59 12.79 -14.93 -16.43
N ILE A 60 11.80 -14.83 -17.31
CA ILE A 60 10.45 -14.31 -17.01
C ILE A 60 9.44 -15.36 -17.46
N SER A 61 8.46 -15.64 -16.60
CA SER A 61 7.29 -16.45 -16.90
C SER A 61 6.03 -15.68 -16.49
N VAL A 62 5.07 -15.56 -17.40
CA VAL A 62 3.76 -14.96 -17.20
C VAL A 62 2.73 -15.95 -17.74
N PHE A 63 1.76 -16.34 -16.92
CA PHE A 63 0.87 -17.47 -17.20
C PHE A 63 1.61 -18.78 -17.53
N GLY A 64 2.81 -18.97 -16.97
CA GLY A 64 3.65 -20.15 -17.24
C GLY A 64 4.48 -20.08 -18.52
N GLU A 65 4.32 -19.05 -19.36
CA GLU A 65 5.02 -18.89 -20.63
C GLU A 65 5.88 -17.60 -20.64
N SER A 66 6.87 -17.51 -21.53
CA SER A 66 7.61 -16.24 -21.72
C SER A 66 6.69 -15.17 -22.33
N PRO A 67 6.72 -13.89 -21.88
CA PRO A 67 5.93 -12.82 -22.49
C PRO A 67 6.53 -12.28 -23.79
N VAL A 68 7.81 -12.57 -24.07
CA VAL A 68 8.52 -12.07 -25.26
C VAL A 68 7.94 -12.72 -26.51
N GLU A 69 7.46 -11.88 -27.44
CA GLU A 69 6.88 -12.30 -28.74
C GLU A 69 5.74 -13.34 -28.62
N ASN A 70 5.07 -13.41 -27.47
CA ASN A 70 4.06 -14.42 -27.18
C ASN A 70 2.64 -13.84 -27.15
N ASN A 71 1.93 -13.95 -28.27
CA ASN A 71 0.58 -13.42 -28.40
C ASN A 71 -0.42 -14.07 -27.40
N ARG A 72 -0.24 -15.34 -27.02
CA ARG A 72 -1.11 -16.02 -26.04
C ARG A 72 -1.04 -15.34 -24.67
N VAL A 73 0.14 -14.89 -24.27
CA VAL A 73 0.35 -14.12 -23.04
C VAL A 73 -0.14 -12.70 -23.22
N LEU A 74 0.30 -12.00 -24.28
CA LEU A 74 0.07 -10.58 -24.47
C LEU A 74 -1.42 -10.21 -24.59
N GLN A 75 -2.26 -11.06 -25.20
CA GLN A 75 -3.71 -10.83 -25.30
C GLN A 75 -4.44 -10.88 -23.94
N GLN A 76 -3.80 -11.45 -22.91
CA GLN A 76 -4.34 -11.52 -21.56
C GLN A 76 -3.87 -10.36 -20.67
N LEU A 77 -3.06 -9.45 -21.22
CA LEU A 77 -2.50 -8.31 -20.50
C LEU A 77 -3.18 -7.00 -20.87
N CYS A 78 -3.38 -6.15 -19.89
CA CYS A 78 -3.57 -4.72 -20.12
C CYS A 78 -2.48 -3.96 -19.38
N PHE A 79 -1.75 -3.08 -20.07
CA PHE A 79 -0.73 -2.24 -19.44
C PHE A 79 -1.01 -0.76 -19.69
N ILE A 80 -1.39 -0.06 -18.62
CA ILE A 80 -1.53 1.38 -18.59
C ILE A 80 -0.23 1.98 -18.06
N LYS A 81 0.63 2.41 -18.98
CA LYS A 81 1.93 3.02 -18.64
C LYS A 81 1.76 4.46 -18.16
N GLU A 82 2.69 4.92 -17.30
CA GLU A 82 2.82 6.35 -17.02
C GLU A 82 2.96 7.12 -18.34
N SER A 83 2.18 8.19 -18.50
CA SER A 83 2.18 9.01 -19.72
C SER A 83 1.88 8.20 -20.99
N GLN A 84 0.95 7.24 -20.88
CA GLN A 84 0.43 6.45 -22.01
C GLN A 84 0.14 7.34 -23.22
N LYS A 85 0.73 6.98 -24.37
CA LYS A 85 0.53 7.71 -25.62
C LYS A 85 -0.58 7.05 -26.43
N TYR A 86 -1.47 7.88 -26.95
CA TYR A 86 -2.45 7.52 -27.96
C TYR A 86 -2.20 8.36 -29.21
N PRO A 87 -2.62 7.91 -30.41
CA PRO A 87 -2.50 8.71 -31.62
C PRO A 87 -3.10 10.10 -31.44
N GLU A 88 -2.31 11.15 -31.69
CA GLU A 88 -2.66 12.53 -31.31
C GLU A 88 -3.94 13.05 -31.97
N ASP A 89 -4.21 12.58 -33.20
CA ASP A 89 -5.38 12.97 -34.00
C ASP A 89 -6.63 12.16 -33.69
N PHE A 90 -6.54 11.11 -32.86
CA PHE A 90 -7.71 10.41 -32.39
C PHE A 90 -8.57 11.32 -31.53
N ARG A 91 -9.88 11.06 -31.55
CA ARG A 91 -10.78 11.55 -30.50
C ARG A 91 -10.86 10.49 -29.41
N VAL A 92 -11.17 10.89 -28.18
CA VAL A 92 -11.32 9.98 -27.04
C VAL A 92 -12.23 8.79 -27.39
N LYS A 93 -13.38 9.05 -28.04
CA LYS A 93 -14.30 7.98 -28.47
C LYS A 93 -13.65 6.91 -29.37
N HIS A 94 -12.66 7.28 -30.18
CA HIS A 94 -11.99 6.31 -31.06
C HIS A 94 -11.19 5.29 -30.24
N VAL A 95 -10.64 5.69 -29.09
CA VAL A 95 -9.93 4.76 -28.21
C VAL A 95 -10.88 3.68 -27.70
N PHE A 96 -12.04 4.08 -27.18
CA PHE A 96 -13.05 3.12 -26.68
C PHE A 96 -13.68 2.27 -27.79
N GLN A 97 -13.89 2.84 -28.97
CA GLN A 97 -14.40 2.09 -30.14
C GLN A 97 -13.44 1.00 -30.62
N ASN A 98 -12.13 1.20 -30.46
CA ASN A 98 -11.11 0.23 -30.88
C ASN A 98 -10.65 -0.70 -29.75
N ALA A 99 -10.95 -0.40 -28.49
CA ALA A 99 -10.54 -1.21 -27.35
C ALA A 99 -10.97 -2.69 -27.42
N PRO A 100 -12.19 -3.04 -27.91
CA PRO A 100 -12.58 -4.45 -28.11
C PRO A 100 -11.67 -5.24 -29.05
N LEU A 101 -10.92 -4.58 -29.93
CA LEU A 101 -9.98 -5.25 -30.85
C LEU A 101 -8.73 -5.77 -30.12
N PHE A 102 -8.42 -5.20 -28.96
CA PHE A 102 -7.23 -5.52 -28.18
C PHE A 102 -7.55 -6.30 -26.90
N PHE A 103 -8.74 -6.10 -26.34
CA PHE A 103 -9.13 -6.67 -25.06
C PHE A 103 -10.40 -7.53 -25.22
N ALA A 104 -10.23 -8.85 -25.18
CA ALA A 104 -11.35 -9.79 -25.28
C ALA A 104 -12.37 -9.64 -24.14
N GLY A 105 -11.92 -9.16 -22.97
CA GLY A 105 -12.75 -8.89 -21.80
C GLY A 105 -13.39 -7.50 -21.77
N TRP A 106 -13.30 -6.71 -22.85
CA TRP A 106 -13.76 -5.32 -22.86
C TRP A 106 -15.25 -5.19 -22.48
N ASP A 107 -15.52 -4.44 -21.41
CA ASP A 107 -16.88 -4.08 -21.00
C ASP A 107 -17.20 -2.64 -21.41
N ALA A 108 -17.98 -2.50 -22.48
CA ALA A 108 -18.39 -1.20 -23.01
C ALA A 108 -19.34 -0.45 -22.06
N ALA A 109 -20.25 -1.14 -21.37
CA ALA A 109 -21.20 -0.51 -20.46
C ALA A 109 -20.47 0.05 -19.22
N PHE A 110 -19.50 -0.71 -18.70
CA PHE A 110 -18.65 -0.24 -17.62
C PHE A 110 -17.77 0.93 -18.07
N ALA A 111 -17.16 0.87 -19.26
CA ALA A 111 -16.41 1.99 -19.82
C ALA A 111 -17.25 3.28 -19.90
N ASP A 112 -18.50 3.18 -20.40
CA ASP A 112 -19.41 4.33 -20.51
C ASP A 112 -19.76 4.92 -19.13
N SER A 113 -19.96 4.05 -18.12
CA SER A 113 -20.20 4.49 -16.74
C SER A 113 -18.99 5.27 -16.18
N LEU A 114 -17.78 4.77 -16.40
CA LEU A 114 -16.55 5.43 -15.95
C LEU A 114 -16.30 6.73 -16.72
N VAL A 115 -16.63 6.79 -18.01
CA VAL A 115 -16.56 8.03 -18.81
C VAL A 115 -17.44 9.11 -18.18
N ALA A 116 -18.64 8.76 -17.72
CA ALA A 116 -19.53 9.68 -17.02
C ALA A 116 -18.94 10.12 -15.67
N ASP A 117 -18.44 9.18 -14.87
CA ASP A 117 -17.86 9.46 -13.55
C ASP A 117 -16.65 10.40 -13.62
N PHE A 118 -15.71 10.11 -14.53
CA PHE A 118 -14.51 10.93 -14.78
C PHE A 118 -14.79 12.17 -15.64
N ARG A 119 -16.03 12.34 -16.14
CA ARG A 119 -16.46 13.44 -17.01
C ARG A 119 -15.55 13.60 -18.24
N LEU A 120 -15.15 12.48 -18.85
CA LEU A 120 -14.18 12.48 -19.94
C LEU A 120 -14.82 12.93 -21.26
N PRO A 121 -14.30 13.97 -21.95
CA PRO A 121 -14.95 14.51 -23.15
C PRO A 121 -14.67 13.64 -24.39
N LEU A 122 -15.60 12.72 -24.69
CA LEU A 122 -15.52 11.76 -25.81
C LEU A 122 -15.21 12.39 -27.19
N GLY A 123 -15.71 13.60 -27.44
CA GLY A 123 -15.51 14.30 -28.71
C GLY A 123 -14.17 15.00 -28.86
N ARG A 124 -13.37 15.15 -27.79
CA ARG A 124 -12.12 15.91 -27.80
C ARG A 124 -10.98 15.10 -28.40
N ARG A 125 -10.09 15.76 -29.15
CA ARG A 125 -8.86 15.14 -29.68
C ARG A 125 -7.88 14.84 -28.54
N ILE A 126 -7.12 13.74 -28.64
CA ILE A 126 -6.14 13.32 -27.65
C ILE A 126 -5.14 14.44 -27.34
N LYS A 127 -4.56 15.09 -28.37
CA LYS A 127 -3.61 16.21 -28.20
C LYS A 127 -4.16 17.45 -27.50
N LYS A 128 -5.47 17.51 -27.23
CA LYS A 128 -6.14 18.61 -26.54
C LYS A 128 -6.61 18.22 -25.13
N LEU A 129 -6.32 17.00 -24.67
CA LEU A 129 -6.61 16.57 -23.31
C LEU A 129 -5.62 17.19 -22.33
N SER A 130 -6.10 17.52 -21.13
CA SER A 130 -5.20 17.80 -20.01
C SER A 130 -4.48 16.50 -19.57
N ARG A 131 -3.38 16.63 -18.81
CA ARG A 131 -2.70 15.47 -18.23
C ARG A 131 -3.66 14.59 -17.43
N GLY A 132 -4.53 15.19 -16.60
CA GLY A 132 -5.53 14.43 -15.84
C GLY A 132 -6.57 13.73 -16.70
N GLN A 133 -7.03 14.35 -17.79
CA GLN A 133 -7.94 13.69 -18.74
C GLN A 133 -7.26 12.52 -19.46
N LEU A 134 -5.97 12.64 -19.79
CA LEU A 134 -5.20 11.55 -20.39
C LEU A 134 -5.02 10.39 -19.40
N SER A 135 -4.73 10.68 -18.13
CA SER A 135 -4.65 9.66 -17.07
C SER A 135 -6.00 8.98 -16.83
N ALA A 136 -7.10 9.76 -16.81
CA ALA A 136 -8.45 9.22 -16.69
C ALA A 136 -8.80 8.29 -17.87
N LEU A 137 -8.44 8.67 -19.10
CA LEU A 137 -8.58 7.80 -20.27
C LEU A 137 -7.85 6.46 -20.07
N GLY A 138 -6.60 6.49 -19.62
CA GLY A 138 -5.83 5.28 -19.31
C GLY A 138 -6.48 4.43 -18.21
N VAL A 139 -6.93 5.05 -17.13
CA VAL A 139 -7.66 4.37 -16.05
C VAL A 139 -8.91 3.66 -16.57
N ILE A 140 -9.73 4.34 -17.36
CA ILE A 140 -10.95 3.76 -17.93
C ILE A 140 -10.61 2.56 -18.81
N VAL A 141 -9.61 2.69 -19.69
CA VAL A 141 -9.18 1.58 -20.54
C VAL A 141 -8.70 0.39 -19.69
N GLY A 142 -7.88 0.63 -18.67
CA GLY A 142 -7.35 -0.42 -17.81
C GLY A 142 -8.45 -1.16 -17.05
N LEU A 143 -9.38 -0.42 -16.45
CA LEU A 143 -10.50 -1.00 -15.71
C LEU A 143 -11.45 -1.78 -16.63
N ALA A 144 -11.92 -1.15 -17.72
CA ALA A 144 -12.87 -1.75 -18.65
C ALA A 144 -12.29 -2.87 -19.50
N SER A 145 -10.96 -2.98 -19.63
CA SER A 145 -10.32 -4.11 -20.33
C SER A 145 -10.66 -5.47 -19.72
N ARG A 146 -10.85 -5.50 -18.38
CA ARG A 146 -10.95 -6.71 -17.55
C ARG A 146 -9.96 -7.81 -17.95
N ALA A 147 -8.76 -7.41 -18.38
CA ALA A 147 -7.72 -8.34 -18.76
C ALA A 147 -7.28 -9.18 -17.54
N PRO A 148 -7.09 -10.50 -17.66
CA PRO A 148 -6.72 -11.39 -16.54
C PRO A 148 -5.54 -10.88 -15.69
N LEU A 149 -4.60 -10.18 -16.32
CA LEU A 149 -3.53 -9.46 -15.64
C LEU A 149 -3.46 -8.00 -16.12
N THR A 150 -3.76 -7.07 -15.22
CA THR A 150 -3.78 -5.63 -15.50
C THR A 150 -2.65 -4.92 -14.75
N PHE A 151 -1.86 -4.12 -15.46
CA PHE A 151 -0.80 -3.27 -14.90
C PHE A 151 -1.19 -1.80 -14.97
N PHE A 152 -1.04 -1.10 -13.86
CA PHE A 152 -1.17 0.35 -13.78
C PHE A 152 0.15 0.94 -13.27
N ASP A 153 0.84 1.70 -14.11
CA ASP A 153 2.06 2.42 -13.73
C ASP A 153 1.75 3.87 -13.37
N GLU A 154 1.80 4.16 -12.08
CA GLU A 154 1.50 5.46 -11.48
C GLU A 154 0.22 6.12 -12.05
N PRO A 155 -0.93 5.40 -12.09
CA PRO A 155 -2.15 5.84 -12.80
C PRO A 155 -2.77 7.12 -12.23
N TYR A 156 -2.40 7.46 -11.00
CA TYR A 156 -2.85 8.65 -10.29
C TYR A 156 -2.12 9.93 -10.74
N LEU A 157 -0.99 9.83 -11.44
CA LEU A 157 -0.23 10.99 -11.86
C LEU A 157 -1.05 11.85 -12.84
N GLY A 158 -1.33 13.09 -12.43
CA GLY A 158 -2.14 14.04 -13.21
C GLY A 158 -3.62 14.06 -12.82
N LEU A 159 -4.11 13.09 -12.05
CA LEU A 159 -5.45 13.11 -11.48
C LEU A 159 -5.49 14.02 -10.24
N ASP A 160 -6.56 14.77 -10.07
CA ASP A 160 -6.83 15.49 -8.82
C ASP A 160 -7.21 14.51 -7.70
N ALA A 161 -7.34 14.99 -6.46
CA ALA A 161 -7.65 14.14 -5.31
C ALA A 161 -8.98 13.38 -5.44
N VAL A 162 -9.99 13.98 -6.09
CA VAL A 162 -11.32 13.37 -6.26
C VAL A 162 -11.25 12.25 -7.28
N ALA A 163 -10.64 12.50 -8.44
CA ALA A 163 -10.48 11.51 -9.48
C ALA A 163 -9.57 10.34 -9.06
N ARG A 164 -8.56 10.59 -8.21
CA ARG A 164 -7.73 9.52 -7.61
C ARG A 164 -8.54 8.61 -6.69
N GLN A 165 -9.34 9.19 -5.80
CA GLN A 165 -10.19 8.40 -4.92
C GLN A 165 -11.22 7.59 -5.71
N LEU A 166 -11.86 8.22 -6.70
CA LEU A 166 -12.79 7.56 -7.61
C LEU A 166 -12.14 6.36 -8.34
N PHE A 167 -10.89 6.50 -8.79
CA PHE A 167 -10.16 5.38 -9.39
C PHE A 167 -10.03 4.20 -8.42
N TYR A 168 -9.56 4.45 -7.18
CA TYR A 168 -9.38 3.38 -6.20
C TYR A 168 -10.71 2.72 -5.82
N ASP A 169 -11.77 3.51 -5.65
CA ASP A 169 -13.10 3.01 -5.32
C ASP A 169 -13.64 2.13 -6.46
N ARG A 170 -13.57 2.60 -7.71
CA ARG A 170 -14.01 1.84 -8.89
C ARG A 170 -13.17 0.59 -9.14
N LEU A 171 -11.86 0.65 -8.89
CA LEU A 171 -10.99 -0.53 -8.98
C LEU A 171 -11.39 -1.59 -7.96
N LEU A 172 -11.67 -1.20 -6.71
CA LEU A 172 -12.07 -2.14 -5.66
C LEU A 172 -13.45 -2.73 -5.92
N GLU A 173 -14.42 -1.91 -6.36
CA GLU A 173 -15.77 -2.35 -6.74
C GLU A 173 -15.71 -3.37 -7.87
N ASP A 174 -15.03 -3.04 -8.98
CA ASP A 174 -14.92 -3.94 -10.14
C ASP A 174 -14.09 -5.19 -9.83
N PHE A 175 -13.07 -5.10 -8.97
CA PHE A 175 -12.32 -6.28 -8.53
C PHE A 175 -13.18 -7.23 -7.70
N ALA A 176 -14.09 -6.72 -6.86
CA ALA A 176 -14.97 -7.55 -6.04
C ALA A 176 -15.98 -8.33 -6.89
N GLU A 177 -16.45 -7.75 -8.00
CA GLU A 177 -17.38 -8.39 -8.93
C GLU A 177 -16.67 -9.25 -9.99
N HIS A 178 -15.48 -8.81 -10.42
CA HIS A 178 -14.68 -9.43 -11.46
C HIS A 178 -13.22 -9.65 -10.99
N PRO A 179 -12.98 -10.63 -10.10
CA PRO A 179 -11.66 -10.91 -9.56
C PRO A 179 -10.65 -11.24 -10.66
N ARG A 180 -9.51 -10.57 -10.62
CA ARG A 180 -8.40 -10.74 -11.57
C ARG A 180 -7.09 -10.38 -10.90
N THR A 181 -5.96 -10.43 -11.61
CA THR A 181 -4.69 -9.97 -11.04
C THR A 181 -4.44 -8.53 -11.45
N VAL A 182 -4.14 -7.67 -10.48
CA VAL A 182 -3.81 -6.26 -10.75
C VAL A 182 -2.47 -5.93 -10.13
N ILE A 183 -1.57 -5.32 -10.91
CA ILE A 183 -0.30 -4.77 -10.42
C ILE A 183 -0.40 -3.26 -10.49
N LEU A 184 -0.39 -2.62 -9.33
CA LEU A 184 -0.48 -1.18 -9.18
C LEU A 184 0.87 -0.62 -8.71
N SER A 185 1.51 0.16 -9.56
CA SER A 185 2.72 0.89 -9.21
C SER A 185 2.36 2.21 -8.52
N THR A 186 2.99 2.51 -7.39
CA THR A 186 2.81 3.79 -6.71
C THR A 186 3.97 4.15 -5.79
N HIS A 187 4.26 5.45 -5.67
CA HIS A 187 5.10 5.97 -4.58
C HIS A 187 4.26 6.46 -3.38
N LEU A 188 2.94 6.50 -3.51
CA LEU A 188 1.97 6.95 -2.50
C LEU A 188 1.40 5.76 -1.73
N ILE A 189 2.25 5.18 -0.88
CA ILE A 189 1.92 3.98 -0.10
C ILE A 189 0.60 4.15 0.66
N ASP A 190 0.41 5.28 1.35
CA ASP A 190 -0.72 5.52 2.27
C ASP A 190 -2.11 5.48 1.61
N GLU A 191 -2.21 5.81 0.32
CA GLU A 191 -3.49 5.88 -0.38
C GLU A 191 -3.99 4.50 -0.80
N VAL A 192 -3.08 3.54 -0.99
CA VAL A 192 -3.41 2.22 -1.56
C VAL A 192 -3.38 1.08 -0.54
N GLN A 193 -2.93 1.30 0.70
CA GLN A 193 -2.66 0.19 1.65
C GLN A 193 -3.86 -0.72 1.94
N ASN A 194 -5.06 -0.15 1.90
CA ASN A 194 -6.31 -0.88 2.16
C ASN A 194 -6.78 -1.68 0.94
N LEU A 195 -6.27 -1.34 -0.25
CA LEU A 195 -6.56 -2.01 -1.51
C LEU A 195 -5.60 -3.19 -1.73
N LEU A 196 -4.32 -3.03 -1.36
CA LEU A 196 -3.29 -4.01 -1.65
C LEU A 196 -3.42 -5.26 -0.78
N GLU A 197 -3.32 -6.42 -1.41
CA GLU A 197 -3.25 -7.72 -0.74
C GLU A 197 -1.80 -8.19 -0.60
N HIS A 198 -0.93 -7.78 -1.52
CA HIS A 198 0.48 -8.15 -1.54
C HIS A 198 1.33 -6.94 -1.93
N VAL A 199 2.50 -6.80 -1.31
CA VAL A 199 3.34 -5.60 -1.43
C VAL A 199 4.77 -5.99 -1.81
N ILE A 200 5.23 -5.38 -2.89
CA ILE A 200 6.57 -5.50 -3.42
C ILE A 200 7.22 -4.13 -3.29
N VAL A 201 8.34 -4.02 -2.61
CA VAL A 201 9.12 -2.77 -2.53
C VAL A 201 10.39 -2.94 -3.35
N ILE A 202 10.59 -2.07 -4.33
CA ILE A 202 11.79 -1.99 -5.15
C ILE A 202 12.56 -0.71 -4.86
N ASP A 203 13.88 -0.81 -4.76
CA ASP A 203 14.80 0.32 -4.72
C ASP A 203 16.07 -0.02 -5.50
N GLN A 204 16.56 0.93 -6.29
CA GLN A 204 17.76 0.76 -7.11
C GLN A 204 17.79 -0.55 -7.92
N GLY A 205 16.64 -0.96 -8.45
CA GLY A 205 16.51 -2.17 -9.27
C GLY A 205 16.41 -3.49 -8.49
N ARG A 206 16.46 -3.47 -7.16
CA ARG A 206 16.42 -4.67 -6.29
C ARG A 206 15.14 -4.74 -5.47
N ILE A 207 14.63 -5.95 -5.24
CA ILE A 207 13.49 -6.17 -4.33
C ILE A 207 13.98 -6.16 -2.89
N LEU A 208 13.35 -5.32 -2.08
CA LEU A 208 13.65 -5.15 -0.66
C LEU A 208 12.60 -5.81 0.23
N VAL A 209 11.35 -5.85 -0.25
CA VAL A 209 10.22 -6.45 0.44
C VAL A 209 9.37 -7.17 -0.60
N ASP A 210 8.97 -8.39 -0.26
CA ASP A 210 8.05 -9.24 -1.00
C ASP A 210 7.20 -9.98 0.05
N SER A 211 5.99 -9.50 0.33
CA SER A 211 5.19 -9.99 1.46
C SER A 211 3.71 -9.61 1.32
N ASP A 212 2.84 -10.45 1.86
CA ASP A 212 1.42 -10.14 1.97
C ASP A 212 1.20 -8.88 2.84
N ALA A 213 0.27 -8.03 2.42
CA ALA A 213 0.04 -6.73 3.04
C ALA A 213 -0.36 -6.85 4.53
N ASP A 214 -1.06 -7.93 4.91
CA ASP A 214 -1.45 -8.19 6.30
C ASP A 214 -0.25 -8.43 7.23
N GLU A 215 0.79 -9.09 6.74
CA GLU A 215 2.01 -9.32 7.52
C GLU A 215 2.73 -8.00 7.81
N LEU A 216 2.72 -7.09 6.84
CA LEU A 216 3.29 -5.75 6.98
C LEU A 216 2.48 -4.87 7.95
N ARG A 217 1.14 -4.92 7.88
CA ARG A 217 0.24 -4.15 8.77
C ARG A 217 0.39 -4.51 10.25
N GLY A 218 0.91 -5.70 10.56
CA GLY A 218 1.14 -6.17 11.94
C GLY A 218 2.54 -5.89 12.52
N SER A 219 3.50 -5.44 11.71
CA SER A 219 4.93 -5.48 12.04
C SER A 219 5.53 -4.20 12.65
N ALA A 220 4.79 -3.09 12.66
CA ALA A 220 5.25 -1.82 13.21
C ALA A 220 4.13 -1.03 13.90
N THR A 221 4.49 -0.25 14.91
CA THR A 221 3.55 0.55 15.71
C THR A 221 4.06 1.97 15.84
N THR A 222 3.17 2.96 15.65
CA THR A 222 3.51 4.35 16.00
C THR A 222 3.19 4.61 17.45
N VAL A 223 4.15 5.20 18.15
CA VAL A 223 4.04 5.67 19.51
C VAL A 223 4.18 7.18 19.50
N ALA A 224 3.20 7.87 20.07
CA ALA A 224 3.17 9.32 20.20
C ALA A 224 3.04 9.70 21.68
N GLY A 225 3.90 10.58 22.19
CA GLY A 225 3.89 10.99 23.59
C GLY A 225 4.88 12.13 23.87
N THR A 226 5.15 12.40 25.15
CA THR A 226 6.25 13.31 25.51
C THR A 226 7.59 12.69 25.13
N ALA A 227 8.62 13.51 24.87
CA ALA A 227 9.94 13.02 24.48
C ALA A 227 10.46 11.94 25.43
N ARG A 228 10.41 12.21 26.75
CA ARG A 228 10.80 11.26 27.80
C ARG A 228 10.05 9.93 27.71
N ALA A 229 8.73 9.96 27.57
CA ALA A 229 7.89 8.75 27.58
C ALA A 229 8.07 7.91 26.30
N VAL A 230 8.35 8.57 25.18
CA VAL A 230 8.61 7.89 23.91
C VAL A 230 10.03 7.33 23.88
N ASP A 231 11.02 8.05 24.39
CA ASP A 231 12.41 7.58 24.48
C ASP A 231 12.52 6.34 25.36
N GLU A 232 11.85 6.35 26.52
CA GLU A 232 11.71 5.20 27.41
C GLU A 232 11.03 4.01 26.70
N PHE A 233 9.94 4.24 25.96
CA PHE A 233 9.27 3.18 25.18
C PHE A 233 10.14 2.62 24.04
N THR A 234 11.05 3.42 23.49
CA THR A 234 11.89 3.01 22.35
C THR A 234 13.19 2.34 22.76
N THR A 235 13.51 2.31 24.05
CA THR A 235 14.72 1.66 24.57
C THR A 235 14.69 0.17 24.26
N GLY A 236 15.75 -0.33 23.60
CA GLY A 236 15.86 -1.75 23.20
C GLY A 236 14.98 -2.16 22.02
N ARG A 237 14.35 -1.23 21.30
CA ARG A 237 13.53 -1.52 20.12
C ARG A 237 14.05 -0.80 18.88
N THR A 238 13.87 -1.41 17.71
CA THR A 238 14.31 -0.81 16.43
C THR A 238 13.41 0.36 16.08
N VAL A 239 13.96 1.57 16.19
CA VAL A 239 13.29 2.82 15.79
C VAL A 239 13.49 3.04 14.31
N LEU A 240 12.38 3.09 13.57
CA LEU A 240 12.36 3.28 12.12
C LEU A 240 12.27 4.76 11.74
N SER A 241 11.68 5.59 12.61
CA SER A 241 11.61 7.04 12.43
C SER A 241 11.29 7.76 13.72
N ARG A 242 11.88 8.95 13.89
CA ARG A 242 11.65 9.87 15.00
C ARG A 242 11.29 11.25 14.46
N GLN A 243 10.16 11.79 14.89
CA GLN A 243 9.70 13.13 14.53
C GLN A 243 9.36 13.92 15.79
N ALA A 244 10.08 15.01 16.01
CA ALA A 244 9.79 15.96 17.08
C ALA A 244 8.85 17.05 16.53
N LEU A 245 7.65 17.15 17.09
CA LEU A 245 6.69 18.21 16.79
C LEU A 245 6.46 19.01 18.06
N VAL A 246 7.19 20.13 18.21
CA VAL A 246 7.12 21.14 19.30
C VAL A 246 7.01 20.56 20.73
N ALA A 247 5.87 19.97 21.12
CA ALA A 247 5.59 19.38 22.44
C ALA A 247 5.33 17.85 22.45
N VAL A 248 5.33 17.19 21.28
CA VAL A 248 5.04 15.75 21.15
C VAL A 248 6.13 15.10 20.29
N LEU A 249 6.73 14.04 20.83
CA LEU A 249 7.59 13.15 20.07
C LEU A 249 6.75 12.03 19.48
N ARG A 250 6.93 11.75 18.19
CA ARG A 250 6.38 10.56 17.53
C ARG A 250 7.52 9.68 17.11
N VAL A 251 7.46 8.41 17.50
CA VAL A 251 8.41 7.40 17.07
C VAL A 251 7.67 6.23 16.47
N LEU A 252 8.20 5.75 15.36
CA LEU A 252 7.80 4.50 14.76
C LEU A 252 8.76 3.41 15.19
N VAL A 253 8.21 2.31 15.69
CA VAL A 253 9.00 1.20 16.21
C VAL A 253 8.64 -0.08 15.46
N LEU A 254 9.65 -0.81 14.99
CA LEU A 254 9.51 -2.15 14.44
C LEU A 254 9.39 -3.16 15.60
N LEU A 255 8.39 -4.03 15.54
CA LEU A 255 8.33 -5.18 16.42
C LEU A 255 8.99 -6.35 15.67
N LEU A 256 10.30 -6.52 15.84
CA LEU A 256 10.97 -7.74 15.39
C LEU A 256 10.47 -8.89 16.26
N ARG A 257 9.74 -9.84 15.68
CA ARG A 257 9.41 -11.11 16.34
C ARG A 257 10.68 -11.97 16.36
N GLY A 258 11.54 -11.72 17.34
CA GLY A 258 12.69 -12.55 17.69
C GLY A 258 12.48 -13.16 19.09
N SER A 259 12.34 -14.49 19.13
CA SER A 259 12.50 -15.40 20.27
C SER A 259 12.51 -14.81 21.69
N GLY A 260 11.35 -14.83 22.35
CA GLY A 260 11.27 -14.79 23.82
C GLY A 260 10.04 -14.10 24.41
N ASP A 261 9.47 -13.11 23.73
CA ASP A 261 8.44 -12.26 24.34
C ASP A 261 7.02 -12.82 24.12
N ARG A 262 6.70 -13.90 24.87
CA ARG A 262 5.31 -14.41 25.03
C ARG A 262 4.43 -13.52 25.92
N HIS A 263 4.88 -12.33 26.27
CA HIS A 263 4.13 -11.39 27.10
C HIS A 263 3.71 -10.22 26.22
N GLY A 264 2.41 -10.06 26.02
CA GLY A 264 1.85 -8.84 25.44
C GLY A 264 2.39 -7.61 26.15
N VAL A 265 2.50 -6.49 25.41
CA VAL A 265 2.90 -5.14 25.85
C VAL A 265 3.05 -5.02 27.38
N PRO A 266 4.28 -4.97 27.94
CA PRO A 266 4.44 -4.88 29.39
C PRO A 266 3.70 -3.65 29.92
N ALA A 267 2.94 -3.85 31.01
CA ALA A 267 2.22 -2.78 31.68
C ALA A 267 3.21 -1.73 32.21
N LEU A 268 3.20 -0.53 31.61
CA LEU A 268 3.94 0.62 32.13
C LEU A 268 3.36 1.03 33.50
N ALA A 269 4.16 0.88 34.56
CA ALA A 269 3.86 1.45 35.86
C ALA A 269 3.92 2.99 35.75
N CYS A 270 2.81 3.65 36.04
CA CYS A 270 2.73 5.11 36.02
C CYS A 270 3.30 5.67 37.33
N HIS A 271 4.55 6.12 37.34
CA HIS A 271 5.02 7.03 38.40
C HIS A 271 4.66 8.47 38.00
N GLY A 272 3.65 9.03 38.68
CA GLY A 272 3.37 10.46 38.62
C GLY A 272 4.39 11.25 39.47
N PRO A 273 4.58 12.55 39.21
CA PRO A 273 5.43 13.39 40.05
C PRO A 273 4.80 13.53 41.44
N ASP A 274 5.58 13.23 42.48
CA ASP A 274 5.22 13.48 43.87
C ASP A 274 4.90 14.97 44.07
N ARG A 275 3.60 15.25 44.23
CA ARG A 275 3.15 16.37 45.05
C ARG A 275 2.35 15.77 46.18
N ALA A 276 3.03 15.62 47.31
CA ALA A 276 2.43 15.37 48.60
C ALA A 276 1.29 16.37 48.82
N LEU A 277 0.06 15.88 48.84
CA LEU A 277 -1.04 16.51 49.55
C LEU A 277 -1.37 15.57 50.70
N ASP A 278 -1.03 16.09 51.86
CA ASP A 278 -1.04 15.53 53.18
C ASP A 278 -2.45 15.08 53.60
N ARG A 279 -2.81 13.81 53.31
CA ARG A 279 -3.80 13.00 54.04
C ARG A 279 -3.42 11.52 53.86
N GLY A 280 -3.13 10.85 54.97
CA GLY A 280 -2.48 9.54 55.00
C GLY A 280 -3.33 8.38 54.48
N ASP A 281 -3.18 8.06 53.20
CA ASP A 281 -3.57 6.78 52.60
C ASP A 281 -2.45 6.31 51.64
N ALA A 282 -2.07 5.04 51.74
CA ALA A 282 -0.97 4.42 50.99
C ALA A 282 -1.15 4.49 49.46
N PRO A 283 -0.07 4.55 48.66
CA PRO A 283 -0.17 4.68 47.20
C PRO A 283 -0.70 3.39 46.56
N ILE A 284 -1.95 3.43 46.07
CA ILE A 284 -2.54 2.36 45.25
C ILE A 284 -1.95 2.42 43.84
N ALA A 285 -1.01 1.53 43.53
CA ALA A 285 -0.52 1.30 42.17
C ALA A 285 -1.68 0.82 41.27
N ARG A 286 -2.07 1.63 40.28
CA ARG A 286 -3.11 1.26 39.30
C ARG A 286 -2.50 0.47 38.14
N ARG A 287 -2.84 -0.81 38.02
CA ARG A 287 -2.53 -1.65 36.84
C ARG A 287 -3.65 -1.52 35.80
N CYS A 288 -3.29 -1.25 34.54
CA CYS A 288 -4.20 -1.28 33.40
C CYS A 288 -3.91 -2.53 32.54
N HIS A 289 -4.92 -3.37 32.32
CA HIS A 289 -4.87 -4.47 31.34
C HIS A 289 -5.73 -4.11 30.12
N ALA A 290 -5.27 -4.51 28.93
CA ALA A 290 -6.04 -4.42 27.68
C ALA A 290 -6.50 -5.82 27.29
N ASP A 291 -7.82 -6.04 27.27
CA ASP A 291 -8.43 -7.28 26.80
C ASP A 291 -9.47 -6.93 25.73
N HIS A 292 -9.55 -7.67 24.62
CA HIS A 292 -10.42 -7.33 23.47
C HIS A 292 -11.21 -8.56 23.01
N GLY A 293 -12.48 -8.64 23.41
CA GLY A 293 -13.48 -9.53 22.82
C GLY A 293 -14.25 -8.85 21.68
N HIS A 294 -14.50 -9.58 20.59
CA HIS A 294 -15.35 -9.13 19.49
C HIS A 294 -16.81 -9.56 19.71
N GLN A 295 -17.76 -8.64 19.63
CA GLN A 295 -19.18 -8.96 19.45
C GLN A 295 -19.75 -8.22 18.23
N ARG A 296 -20.38 -8.97 17.32
CA ARG A 296 -21.21 -8.46 16.21
C ARG A 296 -22.61 -8.13 16.76
N LEU A 297 -23.17 -6.99 16.36
CA LEU A 297 -24.60 -6.75 16.43
C LEU A 297 -25.13 -6.31 15.06
N ALA A 298 -26.25 -6.93 14.68
CA ALA A 298 -26.99 -6.67 13.46
C ALA A 298 -27.61 -5.26 13.49
N ARG A 299 -27.72 -4.63 12.31
CA ARG A 299 -28.31 -3.31 12.01
C ARG A 299 -27.35 -2.10 12.10
N GLY A 300 -26.50 -1.99 11.08
CA GLY A 300 -26.20 -0.74 10.35
C GLY A 300 -26.08 0.58 11.11
N ARG A 301 -25.23 0.68 12.15
CA ARG A 301 -24.73 1.97 12.68
C ARG A 301 -23.25 1.86 13.07
N TYR A 302 -22.43 2.81 12.59
CA TYR A 302 -21.03 2.96 12.97
C TYR A 302 -20.92 3.31 14.47
N LEU A 303 -20.12 2.54 15.22
CA LEU A 303 -19.86 2.82 16.64
C LEU A 303 -18.76 3.88 16.76
N VAL A 304 -19.11 5.07 17.25
CA VAL A 304 -18.16 6.07 17.74
C VAL A 304 -17.34 5.44 18.87
N ARG A 305 -16.00 5.56 18.78
CA ARG A 305 -15.01 5.12 19.78
C ARG A 305 -15.48 5.38 21.21
N ARG A 306 -15.94 4.36 21.94
CA ARG A 306 -16.10 4.45 23.40
C ARG A 306 -14.84 3.95 24.09
N ARG A 307 -14.34 4.76 25.02
CA ARG A 307 -13.21 4.44 25.91
C ARG A 307 -13.72 3.53 27.04
N TRP A 308 -12.96 2.49 27.36
CA TRP A 308 -13.22 1.60 28.48
C TRP A 308 -12.11 1.71 29.52
N CYS A 309 -12.47 1.70 30.80
CA CYS A 309 -11.53 1.66 31.92
C CYS A 309 -12.10 0.75 33.02
N LEU A 310 -11.26 -0.10 33.62
CA LEU A 310 -11.63 -1.02 34.69
C LEU A 310 -11.57 -0.31 36.05
N ARG A 311 -12.65 -0.40 36.85
CA ARG A 311 -12.70 0.08 38.24
C ARG A 311 -13.05 -1.10 39.15
N GLY A 312 -12.12 -1.53 40.01
CA GLY A 312 -12.37 -2.58 41.01
C GLY A 312 -12.83 -3.93 40.42
N GLY A 313 -12.38 -4.28 39.20
CA GLY A 313 -12.77 -5.54 38.54
C GLY A 313 -14.10 -5.53 37.79
N ARG A 314 -14.81 -4.39 37.67
CA ARG A 314 -15.97 -4.25 36.77
C ARG A 314 -15.71 -3.20 35.67
N LEU A 315 -16.19 -3.50 34.45
CA LEU A 315 -16.19 -2.59 33.31
C LEU A 315 -17.22 -1.48 33.55
N VAL A 316 -16.78 -0.22 33.63
CA VAL A 316 -17.67 0.93 33.73
C VAL A 316 -17.44 1.84 32.53
N ALA A 317 -18.49 2.14 31.78
CA ALA A 317 -18.43 3.09 30.68
C ALA A 317 -18.28 4.51 31.26
N GLY A 318 -17.15 5.17 31.00
CA GLY A 318 -16.87 6.50 31.56
C GLY A 318 -15.82 7.28 30.79
N ASP A 319 -16.08 8.57 30.63
CA ASP A 319 -15.39 9.51 29.73
C ASP A 319 -14.08 10.06 30.33
N HIS A 320 -13.20 9.19 30.82
CA HIS A 320 -11.98 9.61 31.53
C HIS A 320 -10.73 9.63 30.65
N ARG A 321 -10.01 10.77 30.70
CA ARG A 321 -8.71 10.98 30.06
C ARG A 321 -7.64 10.12 30.75
N CYS A 322 -7.02 9.21 29.98
CA CYS A 322 -5.85 8.45 30.43
C CYS A 322 -4.68 9.42 30.70
N ARG A 323 -4.18 9.46 31.95
CA ARG A 323 -3.16 10.42 32.44
C ARG A 323 -1.72 10.10 32.05
N CYS A 324 -1.46 9.02 31.30
CA CYS A 324 -0.09 8.59 30.96
C CYS A 324 0.55 9.30 29.76
N GLY A 325 -0.16 10.22 29.08
CA GLY A 325 0.40 11.04 27.99
C GLY A 325 0.79 10.30 26.70
N LEU A 326 0.90 8.97 26.73
CA LEU A 326 1.24 8.10 25.61
C LEU A 326 -0.01 7.65 24.84
N ARG A 327 0.05 7.77 23.52
CA ARG A 327 -0.88 7.14 22.58
C ARG A 327 -0.11 6.15 21.72
N VAL A 328 -0.50 4.89 21.84
CA VAL A 328 0.00 3.80 21.00
C VAL A 328 -1.08 3.47 19.97
N SER A 329 -0.73 3.52 18.69
CA SER A 329 -1.63 3.11 17.61
C SER A 329 -0.94 2.09 16.70
N ARG A 330 -1.55 0.90 16.57
CA ARG A 330 -1.13 -0.12 15.60
C ARG A 330 -1.23 0.36 14.15
N THR A 331 -2.05 1.36 13.90
CA THR A 331 -2.07 2.09 12.64
C THR A 331 -1.03 3.22 12.74
N PRO A 332 0.08 3.15 11.99
CA PRO A 332 1.09 4.19 12.08
C PRO A 332 0.52 5.52 11.54
N SER A 333 1.02 6.67 12.00
CA SER A 333 0.64 7.96 11.40
C SER A 333 1.17 8.06 9.95
N ARG A 334 0.55 8.85 9.07
CA ARG A 334 0.90 9.03 7.64
C ARG A 334 2.42 9.02 7.37
N HIS A 335 3.15 9.85 8.12
CA HIS A 335 4.60 9.98 7.94
C HIS A 335 5.42 8.80 8.49
N ALA A 336 4.89 8.11 9.51
CA ALA A 336 5.53 6.95 10.10
C ALA A 336 5.46 5.75 9.14
N ARG A 337 4.33 5.47 8.49
CA ARG A 337 4.18 4.30 7.58
C ARG A 337 5.23 4.24 6.47
N GLN A 338 5.52 5.39 5.85
CA GLN A 338 6.57 5.52 4.84
C GLN A 338 7.95 5.14 5.37
N LEU A 339 8.23 5.45 6.64
CA LEU A 339 9.49 5.13 7.28
C LEU A 339 9.54 3.68 7.78
N THR A 340 8.42 2.98 8.04
CA THR A 340 8.46 1.54 8.34
C THR A 340 8.99 0.75 7.15
N LEU A 341 8.41 1.04 5.98
CA LEU A 341 8.75 0.37 4.73
C LEU A 341 10.15 0.77 4.24
N ALA A 342 10.53 2.05 4.37
CA ALA A 342 11.86 2.52 4.01
C ALA A 342 12.98 2.11 4.99
N ALA A 343 12.70 2.02 6.29
CA ALA A 343 13.70 1.63 7.28
C ALA A 343 13.96 0.11 7.29
N ARG A 344 12.98 -0.73 6.91
CA ARG A 344 13.25 -2.16 6.64
C ARG A 344 14.13 -2.38 5.41
N ALA A 345 14.04 -1.49 4.42
CA ALA A 345 14.86 -1.52 3.20
C ALA A 345 16.32 -1.08 3.40
N THR A 346 16.64 -0.41 4.51
CA THR A 346 17.98 0.18 4.77
C THR A 346 18.69 -0.43 5.98
N LEU A 347 18.07 -1.37 6.70
CA LEU A 347 18.75 -2.12 7.75
C LEU A 347 19.65 -3.18 7.10
N PRO A 348 20.97 -3.17 7.34
CA PRO A 348 21.83 -4.25 6.89
C PRO A 348 21.34 -5.57 7.51
N ALA A 349 21.33 -6.64 6.72
CA ALA A 349 21.18 -7.99 7.24
C ALA A 349 22.21 -8.16 8.37
N GLN A 350 21.73 -8.35 9.60
CA GLN A 350 22.59 -8.76 10.70
C GLN A 350 23.24 -10.09 10.29
N PRO A 351 24.57 -10.22 10.28
CA PRO A 351 25.21 -11.49 9.97
C PRO A 351 24.82 -12.49 11.06
N GLY A 352 24.29 -13.64 10.64
CA GLY A 352 24.17 -14.83 11.49
C GLY A 352 25.52 -15.51 11.66
#